data_AF-A0A195FS15-F1
#
_entry.id   AF-A0A195FS15-F1
#
_cell.length_a   1.000
_cell.length_b   1.000
_cell.length_c   1.000
_cell.angle_alpha   90.00
_cell.angle_beta   90.00
_cell.angle_gamma   90.00
#
_symmetry.space_group_name_H-M   'P 1'
#
loop_
_entity.id
_entity.type
_entity.pdbx_description
1 polymer ?
#
loop_
_entity_poly.entity_id
_entity_poly.type
_entity_poly.pdbx_seq_one_letter_code
_entity_poly.pdbx_strand_id
1 'polypeptide(L)'
;MVRKYNIKKRSSKSTYEETDMKKAIDLVAKGGSIRKVADRCGVKRETLRHKIKIIKSPGMKFGLTSNYSHQKIFTDVQENSITDYLKMCCKIFYGLTTKVCCKLAYETAVVNKNVLCRGLRKK
;
A
#
# COMPACT_ATOMS: atom_id res chain seq x y z
N MET A 1 -22.24 18.86 -2.40
CA MET A 1 -21.03 19.13 -3.21
C MET A 1 -19.90 18.22 -2.76
N VAL A 2 -19.41 17.33 -3.63
CA VAL A 2 -18.23 16.49 -3.34
C VAL A 2 -16.98 17.36 -3.46
N ARG A 3 -16.22 17.53 -2.37
CA ARG A 3 -14.94 18.25 -2.38
C ARG A 3 -13.93 17.46 -3.23
N LYS A 4 -13.56 17.97 -4.40
CA LYS A 4 -12.50 17.40 -5.24
C LYS A 4 -11.13 17.76 -4.65
N TYR A 5 -10.51 16.83 -3.95
CA TYR A 5 -9.13 16.98 -3.49
C TYR A 5 -8.17 16.64 -4.64
N ASN A 6 -7.43 17.62 -5.13
CA ASN A 6 -6.38 17.42 -6.13
C ASN A 6 -5.11 16.90 -5.43
N ILE A 7 -5.11 15.60 -5.08
CA ILE A 7 -3.96 14.96 -4.43
C ILE A 7 -2.90 14.72 -5.52
N LYS A 8 -1.98 15.68 -5.70
CA LYS A 8 -0.81 15.48 -6.56
C LYS A 8 0.05 14.37 -5.95
N LYS A 9 0.12 13.21 -6.60
CA LYS A 9 1.06 12.15 -6.21
C LYS A 9 2.47 12.74 -6.28
N ARG A 10 3.22 12.69 -5.17
CA ARG A 10 4.62 13.15 -5.13
C ARG A 10 5.52 12.43 -6.13
N SER A 11 5.09 11.29 -6.67
CA SER A 11 5.90 10.44 -7.52
C SER A 11 5.08 9.36 -8.24
N SER A 12 5.26 9.20 -9.56
CA SER A 12 4.82 8.03 -10.35
C SER A 12 5.76 6.82 -10.21
N LYS A 13 6.84 6.96 -9.41
CA LYS A 13 8.01 6.08 -9.40
C LYS A 13 7.77 4.66 -8.88
N SER A 14 6.56 4.31 -8.45
CA SER A 14 6.23 3.02 -7.84
C SER A 14 5.01 2.33 -8.46
N THR A 15 4.47 2.84 -9.57
CA THR A 15 3.27 2.27 -10.19
C THR A 15 3.72 1.40 -11.36
N TYR A 16 3.79 0.10 -11.13
CA TYR A 16 3.87 -0.91 -12.18
C TYR A 16 2.64 -1.80 -12.02
N GLU A 17 2.08 -2.25 -13.13
CA GLU A 17 1.01 -3.24 -13.08
C GLU A 17 1.59 -4.59 -12.66
N GLU A 18 0.85 -5.33 -11.85
CA GLU A 18 1.27 -6.64 -11.37
C GLU A 18 1.54 -7.61 -12.54
N THR A 19 0.71 -7.50 -13.58
CA THR A 19 0.80 -8.27 -14.82
C THR A 19 2.12 -8.03 -15.56
N ASP A 20 2.56 -6.78 -15.65
CA ASP A 20 3.78 -6.41 -16.36
C ASP A 20 5.04 -6.84 -15.60
N MET A 21 5.00 -6.83 -14.26
CA MET A 21 6.08 -7.40 -13.45
C MET A 21 6.19 -8.92 -13.60
N LYS A 22 5.07 -9.65 -13.63
CA LYS A 22 5.09 -11.11 -13.87
C LYS A 22 5.75 -11.42 -15.21
N LYS A 23 5.29 -10.75 -16.27
CA LYS A 23 5.85 -10.89 -17.62
C LYS A 23 7.35 -10.59 -17.64
N ALA A 24 7.79 -9.52 -16.97
CA ALA A 24 9.20 -9.15 -16.89
C ALA A 24 10.05 -10.22 -16.18
N ILE A 25 9.54 -10.80 -15.09
CA ILE A 25 10.22 -11.87 -14.34
C ILE A 25 10.34 -13.12 -15.22
N ASP A 26 9.28 -13.51 -15.91
CA ASP A 26 9.27 -14.68 -16.80
C ASP A 26 10.25 -14.52 -17.98
N LEU A 27 10.31 -13.33 -18.57
CA LEU A 27 11.25 -13.03 -19.65
C LEU A 27 12.71 -13.06 -19.19
N VAL A 28 12.99 -12.64 -17.95
CA VAL A 28 14.33 -12.76 -17.38
C VAL A 28 14.65 -14.23 -17.01
N ALA A 29 13.67 -14.99 -16.53
CA ALA A 29 13.82 -16.42 -16.27
C ALA A 29 14.16 -17.21 -17.55
N LYS A 30 13.62 -16.78 -18.70
CA LYS A 30 13.95 -17.31 -20.04
C LYS A 30 15.33 -16.88 -20.57
N GLY A 31 16.14 -16.16 -19.78
CA GLY A 31 17.49 -15.73 -20.15
C GLY A 31 17.60 -14.30 -20.68
N GLY A 32 16.53 -13.51 -20.65
CA GLY A 32 16.56 -12.11 -21.07
C GLY A 32 17.41 -11.22 -20.17
N SER A 33 18.14 -10.26 -20.77
CA SER A 33 18.87 -9.23 -20.01
C SER A 33 17.90 -8.32 -19.23
N ILE A 34 18.15 -8.15 -17.93
CA ILE A 34 17.32 -7.35 -17.01
C ILE A 34 17.05 -5.94 -17.56
N ARG A 35 18.05 -5.31 -18.20
CA ARG A 35 17.91 -3.96 -18.76
C ARG A 35 16.92 -3.95 -19.93
N LYS A 36 17.13 -4.82 -20.93
CA LYS A 36 16.26 -4.91 -22.12
C LYS A 36 14.83 -5.28 -21.76
N VAL A 37 14.65 -6.18 -20.79
CA VAL A 37 13.32 -6.61 -20.35
C VAL A 37 12.60 -5.50 -19.58
N ALA A 38 13.32 -4.77 -18.71
CA ALA A 38 12.76 -3.63 -17.98
C ALA A 38 12.24 -2.54 -18.94
N ASP A 39 13.04 -2.18 -19.94
CA ASP A 39 12.67 -1.17 -20.94
C ASP A 39 11.45 -1.63 -21.77
N ARG A 40 11.38 -2.92 -22.16
CA ARG A 40 10.27 -3.48 -22.92
C ARG A 40 8.95 -3.53 -22.13
N CYS A 41 9.02 -3.85 -20.84
CA CYS A 41 7.83 -3.97 -19.98
C CYS A 41 7.43 -2.66 -19.29
N GLY A 42 8.15 -1.56 -19.50
CA GLY A 42 7.86 -0.28 -18.82
C GLY A 42 8.11 -0.33 -17.31
N VAL A 43 8.96 -1.25 -16.85
CA VAL A 43 9.27 -1.48 -15.44
C VAL A 43 10.62 -0.87 -15.11
N LYS A 44 10.80 -0.39 -13.88
CA LYS A 44 12.11 0.07 -13.43
C LYS A 44 13.10 -1.08 -13.25
N ARG A 45 14.28 -0.92 -13.84
CA ARG A 45 15.41 -1.86 -13.76
C ARG A 45 15.77 -2.25 -12.32
N GLU A 46 15.84 -1.28 -11.41
CA GLU A 46 16.19 -1.54 -10.01
C GLU A 46 15.15 -2.40 -9.30
N THR A 47 13.87 -2.12 -9.54
CA THR A 47 12.75 -2.88 -8.99
C THR A 47 12.76 -4.32 -9.50
N LEU A 48 12.94 -4.51 -10.81
CA LEU A 48 13.04 -5.85 -11.41
C LEU A 48 14.21 -6.63 -10.83
N ARG A 49 15.40 -6.01 -10.74
CA ARG A 49 16.60 -6.62 -10.16
C ARG A 49 16.39 -7.03 -8.70
N HIS A 50 15.79 -6.15 -7.89
CA HIS A 50 15.50 -6.44 -6.49
C HIS A 50 14.54 -7.62 -6.35
N LYS A 51 13.48 -7.67 -7.15
CA LYS A 51 12.49 -8.76 -7.14
C LYS A 51 13.11 -10.10 -7.55
N ILE A 52 13.96 -10.13 -8.58
CA ILE A 52 14.70 -11.34 -8.98
C ILE A 52 15.62 -11.83 -7.83
N LYS A 53 16.28 -10.92 -7.13
CA LYS A 53 17.13 -11.28 -5.97
C LYS A 53 16.31 -11.94 -4.85
N ILE A 54 15.12 -11.43 -4.57
CA ILE A 54 14.21 -12.02 -3.58
C ILE A 54 13.78 -13.43 -4.02
N ILE A 55 13.38 -13.61 -5.28
CA ILE A 55 12.93 -14.92 -5.81
C ILE A 55 14.05 -15.97 -5.72
N LYS A 56 15.30 -15.58 -6.01
CA LYS A 56 16.45 -16.49 -5.93
C LYS A 56 16.85 -16.87 -4.50
N SER A 57 16.36 -16.13 -3.49
CA SER A 57 16.71 -16.41 -2.10
C SER A 57 15.80 -17.51 -1.54
N PRO A 58 16.34 -18.69 -1.17
CA PRO A 58 15.52 -19.80 -0.66
C PRO A 58 14.84 -19.39 0.65
N GLY A 59 13.53 -19.62 0.75
CA GLY A 59 12.74 -19.39 1.98
C GLY A 59 11.85 -18.15 2.00
N MET A 60 11.91 -17.25 1.01
CA MET A 60 10.96 -16.12 0.91
C MET A 60 9.79 -16.43 -0.02
N LYS A 61 8.56 -16.42 0.50
CA LYS A 61 7.34 -16.42 -0.32
C LYS A 61 7.24 -15.08 -1.08
N PHE A 62 7.26 -15.15 -2.40
CA PHE A 62 7.25 -13.98 -3.27
C PHE A 62 5.83 -13.44 -3.48
N GLY A 63 5.55 -12.26 -2.90
CA GLY A 63 4.39 -11.44 -3.26
C GLY A 63 4.81 -10.28 -4.15
N LEU A 64 4.07 -10.04 -5.24
CA LEU A 64 4.24 -8.82 -6.05
C LEU A 64 3.66 -7.59 -5.34
N THR A 65 2.71 -7.83 -4.45
CA THR A 65 2.13 -6.85 -3.54
C THR A 65 3.08 -6.56 -2.38
N SER A 66 3.04 -5.33 -1.90
CA SER A 66 3.70 -4.92 -0.66
C SER A 66 2.98 -5.55 0.53
N ASN A 67 3.72 -6.26 1.37
CA ASN A 67 3.19 -6.84 2.59
C ASN A 67 3.00 -5.73 3.66
N TYR A 68 1.86 -5.03 3.60
CA TYR A 68 1.44 -4.09 4.62
C TYR A 68 0.77 -4.77 5.83
N SER A 69 0.66 -6.09 5.84
CA SER A 69 0.01 -6.83 6.92
C SER A 69 0.62 -6.50 8.28
N HIS A 70 1.95 -6.40 8.35
CA HIS A 70 2.67 -6.05 9.57
C HIS A 70 2.49 -4.60 10.05
N GLN A 71 1.91 -3.72 9.22
CA GLN A 71 1.67 -2.31 9.54
C GLN A 71 0.18 -2.01 9.79
N LYS A 72 -0.69 -3.03 9.77
CA LYS A 72 -2.10 -2.87 10.11
C LYS A 72 -2.24 -2.51 11.59
N ILE A 73 -2.91 -1.39 11.85
CA ILE A 73 -3.20 -0.92 13.22
C ILE A 73 -4.54 -1.49 13.71
N PHE A 74 -5.51 -1.62 12.81
CA PHE A 74 -6.83 -2.16 13.10
C PHE A 74 -6.95 -3.59 12.62
N THR A 75 -7.77 -4.36 13.33
CA THR A 75 -8.25 -5.65 12.81
C THR A 75 -9.26 -5.40 11.69
N ASP A 76 -9.45 -6.38 10.79
CA ASP A 76 -10.37 -6.22 9.67
C ASP A 76 -11.80 -5.91 10.14
N VAL A 77 -12.22 -6.45 11.30
CA VAL A 77 -13.52 -6.17 11.92
C VAL A 77 -13.63 -4.71 12.38
N GLN A 78 -12.58 -4.18 13.03
CA GLN A 78 -12.54 -2.79 13.48
C GLN A 78 -12.54 -1.82 12.30
N GLU A 79 -11.76 -2.12 11.27
CA GLU A 79 -11.68 -1.30 10.06
C GLU A 79 -13.04 -1.25 9.36
N ASN A 80 -13.71 -2.40 9.19
CA ASN A 80 -15.05 -2.48 8.62
C ASN A 80 -16.05 -1.63 9.42
N SER A 81 -16.08 -1.76 10.75
CA SER A 81 -16.96 -0.97 11.62
C SER A 81 -16.76 0.54 11.46
N ILE A 82 -15.50 1.00 11.44
CA ILE A 82 -15.16 2.41 11.20
C ILE A 82 -15.63 2.84 9.80
N THR A 83 -15.40 2.04 8.77
CA THR A 83 -15.83 2.38 7.40
C THR A 83 -17.34 2.50 7.27
N ASP A 84 -18.09 1.64 7.94
CA ASP A 84 -19.55 1.63 7.87
C ASP A 84 -20.14 2.83 8.63
N TYR A 85 -19.54 3.20 9.76
CA TYR A 85 -19.86 4.45 10.44
C TYR A 85 -19.61 5.68 9.53
N LEU A 86 -18.45 5.74 8.88
CA LEU A 86 -18.13 6.85 7.97
C LEU A 86 -19.08 6.90 6.76
N LYS A 87 -19.44 5.74 6.18
CA LYS A 87 -20.45 5.68 5.10
C LYS A 87 -21.82 6.16 5.60
N MET A 88 -22.23 5.78 6.81
CA MET A 88 -23.46 6.27 7.43
C MET A 88 -23.44 7.79 7.56
N CYS A 89 -22.38 8.36 8.14
CA CYS A 89 -22.22 9.81 8.28
C CYS A 89 -22.31 10.53 6.92
N CYS A 90 -21.70 9.96 5.88
CA CYS A 90 -21.82 10.49 4.52
C CYS A 90 -23.26 10.47 3.99
N LYS A 91 -24.03 9.41 4.27
CA LYS A 91 -25.44 9.29 3.84
C LYS A 91 -26.35 10.31 4.52
N ILE A 92 -26.13 10.59 5.80
CA ILE A 92 -26.89 11.61 6.55
C ILE A 92 -26.40 13.04 6.31
N PHE A 93 -25.56 13.25 5.29
CA PHE A 93 -24.92 14.54 4.96
C PHE A 93 -24.16 15.19 6.12
N TYR A 94 -23.69 14.38 7.09
CA TYR A 94 -22.81 14.84 8.16
C TYR A 94 -21.42 15.07 7.56
N GLY A 95 -21.11 16.34 7.27
CA GLY A 95 -19.91 16.76 6.56
C GLY A 95 -18.62 16.52 7.37
N LEU A 96 -18.18 15.27 7.43
CA LEU A 96 -16.94 14.91 8.10
C LEU A 96 -15.73 15.42 7.33
N THR A 97 -14.91 16.22 8.01
CA THR A 97 -13.58 16.58 7.50
C THR A 97 -12.60 15.47 7.79
N THR A 98 -11.51 15.40 7.01
CA THR A 98 -10.44 14.41 7.21
C THR A 98 -9.87 14.43 8.63
N LYS A 99 -9.77 15.61 9.26
CA LYS A 99 -9.33 15.75 10.65
C LYS A 99 -10.24 15.01 11.64
N VAL A 100 -11.55 15.10 11.44
CA VAL A 100 -12.54 14.42 12.31
C VAL A 100 -12.49 12.91 12.10
N CYS A 101 -12.38 12.45 10.84
CA CYS A 101 -12.20 11.02 10.57
C CYS A 101 -10.92 10.46 11.23
N CYS A 102 -9.81 11.21 11.18
CA CYS A 102 -8.57 10.82 11.86
C CYS A 102 -8.70 10.83 13.38
N LYS A 103 -9.44 11.80 13.95
CA LYS A 103 -9.71 11.86 15.39
C LYS A 103 -10.50 10.63 15.84
N LEU A 104 -11.57 10.27 15.11
CA LEU A 104 -12.35 9.07 15.38
C LEU A 104 -11.50 7.81 15.31
N ALA A 105 -10.67 7.65 14.27
CA ALA A 105 -9.76 6.51 14.16
C ALA A 105 -8.74 6.46 15.32
N TYR A 106 -8.24 7.61 15.77
CA TYR A 106 -7.33 7.66 16.91
C TYR A 106 -8.04 7.25 18.21
N GLU A 107 -9.24 7.77 18.47
CA GLU A 107 -10.05 7.42 19.63
C GLU A 107 -10.39 5.93 19.66
N THR A 108 -10.79 5.35 18.52
CA THR A 108 -11.05 3.90 18.43
C THR A 108 -9.79 3.09 18.68
N ALA A 109 -8.63 3.52 18.20
CA ALA A 109 -7.36 2.84 18.48
C ALA A 109 -6.99 2.90 19.98
N VAL A 110 -7.19 4.05 20.63
CA VAL A 110 -6.92 4.24 22.06
C VAL A 110 -7.83 3.38 22.93
N VAL A 111 -9.13 3.37 22.65
CA VAL A 111 -10.12 2.56 23.39
C VAL A 111 -9.81 1.07 23.28
N ASN A 112 -9.44 0.61 22.09
CA ASN A 112 -9.10 -0.79 21.84
C ASN A 112 -7.66 -1.16 22.25
N LYS A 113 -6.88 -0.21 22.78
CA LYS A 113 -5.47 -0.39 23.18
C LYS A 113 -4.59 -0.96 22.05
N ASN A 114 -4.89 -0.62 20.80
CA ASN A 114 -4.10 -1.07 19.66
C ASN A 114 -2.69 -0.47 19.76
N VAL A 115 -1.66 -1.26 19.44
CA VAL A 115 -0.28 -0.77 19.43
C VAL A 115 -0.16 0.30 18.34
N LEU A 116 -0.05 1.56 18.76
CA LEU A 116 0.29 2.63 17.85
C LEU A 116 1.76 2.44 17.46
N CYS A 117 1.99 1.83 16.30
CA CYS A 117 3.31 1.72 15.69
C CYS A 117 3.82 3.10 15.27
N ARG A 118 4.19 3.92 16.25
CA ARG A 118 5.09 5.05 16.11
C ARG A 118 5.99 5.04 17.32
N GLY A 119 7.19 4.49 17.13
CA GLY A 119 8.33 4.89 17.94
C GLY A 119 8.35 6.41 17.95
N LEU A 120 8.08 6.98 19.11
CA LEU A 120 8.57 8.30 19.46
C LEU A 120 10.07 8.23 19.28
N ARG A 121 10.57 8.63 18.09
CA ARG A 121 11.94 9.11 17.94
C ARG A 121 12.00 10.33 18.86
N LYS A 122 12.28 10.11 20.15
CA LYS A 122 12.80 11.15 21.02
C LYS A 122 14.06 11.64 20.31
N LYS A 123 14.01 12.91 19.89
CA LYS A 123 15.21 13.63 19.46
C LYS A 123 16.13 13.79 20.65
#